data_AF-A0A2E8LEB5-F1
#
_entry.id   AF-A0A2E8LEB5-F1
#
_cell.length_a   1.000
_cell.length_b   1.000
_cell.length_c   1.000
_cell.angle_alpha   90.00
_cell.angle_beta   90.00
_cell.angle_gamma   90.00
#
_symmetry.space_group_name_H-M   'P 1'
#
loop_
_entity.id
_entity.type
_entity.pdbx_description
1 polymer ?
#
loop_
_entity_poly.entity_id
_entity_poly.type
_entity_poly.pdbx_seq_one_letter_code
_entity_poly.pdbx_strand_id
1 'polypeptide(L)' 'MPGPALDWIEASPLSRLIVTDPVTLQRGIDKLEVISVTPMFADAINRIEKDKSMSALFVD' A
#
# COMPACT_ATOMS: atom_id res chain seq x y z
N MET A 1 -15.93 -8.65 -12.10
CA MET A 1 -15.11 -9.81 -11.69
C MET A 1 -13.66 -9.35 -11.62
N PRO A 2 -12.86 -9.89 -10.70
CA PRO A 2 -11.42 -9.66 -10.71
C PRO A 2 -10.84 -10.08 -12.06
N GLY A 3 -10.01 -9.21 -12.65
CA GLY A 3 -9.36 -9.44 -13.94
C GLY A 3 -8.05 -10.21 -13.82
N PRO A 4 -7.41 -10.56 -14.94
CA PRO A 4 -6.20 -11.38 -14.99
C PRO A 4 -4.91 -10.63 -14.57
N ALA A 5 -5.03 -9.59 -13.74
CA ALA A 5 -3.92 -8.71 -13.41
C ALA A 5 -2.75 -9.45 -12.74
N LEU A 6 -3.04 -10.39 -11.83
CA LEU A 6 -2.00 -11.20 -11.17
C LEU A 6 -1.25 -12.08 -12.19
N ASP A 7 -1.94 -12.62 -13.20
CA ASP A 7 -1.32 -13.44 -14.24
C ASP A 7 -0.39 -12.60 -15.13
N TRP A 8 -0.80 -11.36 -15.45
CA TRP A 8 0.05 -10.43 -16.19
C TRP A 8 1.31 -10.05 -15.41
N ILE A 9 1.17 -9.77 -14.11
CA ILE A 9 2.30 -9.40 -13.25
C ILE A 9 3.28 -10.58 -13.14
N GLU A 10 2.77 -11.79 -12.96
CA GLU A 10 3.58 -13.01 -12.86
C GLU A 10 4.34 -13.30 -14.16
N ALA A 11 3.68 -13.15 -15.33
CA ALA A 11 4.30 -13.34 -16.64
C ALA A 11 5.21 -12.18 -17.09
N SER A 12 5.13 -11.02 -16.44
CA SER A 12 5.90 -9.83 -16.82
C SER A 12 7.39 -9.96 -16.51
N PRO A 13 8.27 -9.17 -17.14
CA PRO A 13 9.69 -9.09 -16.77
C PRO A 13 9.95 -8.34 -15.44
N LEU A 14 8.91 -7.93 -14.70
CA LEU A 14 9.07 -7.24 -13.42
C LEU A 14 9.78 -8.15 -12.41
N SER A 15 10.74 -7.58 -11.69
CA SER A 15 11.42 -8.24 -10.57
C SER A 15 10.59 -8.19 -9.29
N ARG A 16 9.90 -7.06 -9.04
CA ARG A 16 9.05 -6.83 -7.87
C ARG A 16 8.02 -5.74 -8.16
N LEU A 17 6.84 -5.88 -7.58
CA LEU A 17 5.75 -4.92 -7.56
C LEU A 17 5.46 -4.60 -6.10
N ILE A 18 5.59 -3.33 -5.73
CA ILE A 18 5.36 -2.85 -4.38
C ILE A 18 4.06 -2.03 -4.38
N VAL A 19 3.13 -2.38 -3.50
CA VAL A 19 1.83 -1.67 -3.34
C VAL A 19 1.57 -1.37 -1.87
N THR A 20 0.68 -0.42 -1.59
CA THR A 20 0.26 -0.12 -0.21
C THR A 20 -0.99 -0.90 0.18
N ASP A 21 -1.19 -1.14 1.48
CA ASP A 21 -2.43 -1.72 2.00
C ASP A 21 -3.56 -0.67 2.14
N PRO A 22 -4.84 -1.09 2.28
CA PRO A 22 -5.36 -2.45 2.16
C PRO A 22 -5.52 -2.88 0.70
N VAL A 23 -5.06 -4.10 0.39
CA VAL A 23 -5.31 -4.78 -0.88
C VAL A 23 -5.81 -6.19 -0.60
N THR A 24 -6.85 -6.63 -1.31
CA THR A 24 -7.34 -8.01 -1.23
C THR A 24 -6.84 -8.78 -2.43
N LEU A 25 -6.11 -9.85 -2.19
CA LEU A 25 -5.53 -10.70 -3.23
C LEU A 25 -6.31 -12.00 -3.33
N GLN A 26 -6.55 -12.47 -4.55
CA GLN A 26 -7.19 -13.77 -4.78
C GLN A 26 -6.24 -14.93 -4.48
N ARG A 27 -4.94 -14.72 -4.70
CA ARG A 27 -3.82 -15.63 -4.40
C ARG A 27 -2.56 -14.82 -4.12
N GLY A 28 -1.60 -15.41 -3.42
CA GLY A 28 -0.25 -14.85 -3.31
C GLY A 28 0.54 -15.03 -4.61
N ILE A 29 1.43 -14.08 -4.91
CA ILE A 29 2.45 -14.19 -5.96
C ILE A 29 3.78 -13.63 -5.42
N ASP A 30 4.91 -14.24 -5.79
CA ASP A 30 6.23 -13.91 -5.21
C ASP A 30 6.72 -12.50 -5.57
N LYS A 31 6.28 -11.98 -6.72
CA LYS A 31 6.67 -10.64 -7.19
C LYS A 31 5.99 -9.52 -6.41
N LEU A 32 4.95 -9.79 -5.62
CA LEU A 32 4.16 -8.76 -4.97
C LEU A 32 4.61 -8.58 -3.52
N GLU A 33 4.88 -7.33 -3.16
CA GLU A 33 5.07 -6.91 -1.79
C GLU A 33 4.04 -5.85 -1.41
N VAL A 34 3.47 -5.98 -0.22
CA VAL A 34 2.52 -5.03 0.35
C VAL A 34 3.19 -4.29 1.50
N ILE A 35 3.25 -2.96 1.42
CA ILE A 35 3.74 -2.08 2.49
C ILE A 35 2.54 -1.47 3.20
N SER A 36 2.51 -1.56 4.53
CA SER A 36 1.40 -1.00 5.30
C SER A 36 1.48 0.52 5.40
N VAL A 37 0.38 1.20 5.10
CA VAL A 37 0.17 2.63 5.33
C VAL A 37 -0.72 2.91 6.55
N THR A 38 -1.18 1.86 7.22
CA THR A 38 -2.01 1.95 8.44
C THR A 38 -1.40 2.88 9.51
N PRO A 39 -0.09 2.83 9.84
CA PRO A 39 0.49 3.73 10.83
C PRO A 39 0.44 5.21 10.42
N MET A 40 0.61 5.49 9.12
CA MET A 40 0.54 6.85 8.58
C MET A 40 -0.88 7.41 8.68
N PHE A 41 -1.89 6.60 8.34
CA PHE A 41 -3.29 6.99 8.51
C PHE A 41 -3.67 7.17 9.97
N ALA A 42 -3.18 6.31 10.87
CA ALA A 42 -3.42 6.45 12.31
C ALA A 42 -2.83 7.77 12.85
N ASP A 43 -1.60 8.14 12.44
CA ASP A 43 -1.01 9.42 12.84
C ASP A 43 -1.77 10.62 12.23
N ALA A 44 -2.19 10.52 10.97
CA ALA A 44 -3.03 11.55 10.33
C ALA A 44 -4.34 11.81 11.09
N ILE A 45 -5.06 10.75 11.46
CA ILE A 45 -6.30 10.86 12.25
C ILE A 45 -6.01 11.51 13.61
N ASN A 46 -4.96 11.07 14.31
CA ASN A 46 -4.56 11.63 15.60
C ASN A 46 -4.17 13.12 15.50
N ARG A 47 -3.59 13.56 14.39
CA ARG A 47 -3.21 14.97 14.18
C ARG A 47 -4.42 15.84 13.92
N ILE A 48 -5.37 15.37 13.12
CA ILE A 48 -6.65 16.06 12.88
C ILE A 48 -7.40 16.22 14.20
N GLU A 49 -7.48 15.17 15.03
CA GLU A 49 -8.14 15.22 16.34
C GLU A 49 -7.48 16.21 17.30
N LYS A 50 -6.15 16.36 17.23
CA LYS A 50 -5.35 17.20 18.14
C LYS A 50 -5.00 18.57 17.58
N ASP A 51 -5.58 18.95 16.44
CA ASP A 51 -5.26 20.18 15.70
C ASP A 51 -3.74 20.38 15.51
N LYS A 52 -3.03 19.28 15.25
CA LYS A 52 -1.59 19.25 15.00
C LYS A 52 -1.31 19.42 13.51
N SER A 53 -0.14 19.98 13.20
CA SER A 53 0.29 20.16 11.81
C SER A 53 0.33 18.83 11.03
N MET A 54 -0.37 18.81 9.88
CA MET A 54 -0.35 17.71 8.93
C MET A 54 0.92 17.67 8.09
N SER A 55 1.60 18.81 7.87
CA SER A 55 2.85 18.85 7.10
C SER A 55 3.96 18.02 7.74
N ALA A 56 3.89 17.84 9.06
CA ALA A 56 4.85 17.03 9.80
C ALA A 56 4.66 15.49 9.62
N LEU A 57 3.77 15.04 8.74
CA LEU A 57 3.70 13.65 8.26
C LEU A 57 4.61 13.37 7.06
N PHE A 58 5.06 14.41 6.37
CA PHE A 58 5.78 14.32 5.08
C PHE A 58 7.21 14.87 5.17
N VAL A 59 7.78 14.91 6.38
CA VAL A 59 9.15 15.35 6.60
C VAL A 59 10.03 14.11 6.69
N ASP A 60 11.04 14.05 5.83
CA ASP A 60 12.11 13.04 5.85
C ASP A 60 13.01 13.18 7.07
#